data_AF-A0A2E5H2D1-F1
#
_entry.id   AF-A0A2E5H2D1-F1
#
_cell.length_a   1.000
_cell.length_b   1.000
_cell.length_c   1.000
_cell.angle_alpha   90.00
_cell.angle_beta   90.00
_cell.angle_gamma   90.00
#
_symmetry.space_group_name_H-M   'P 1'
#
loop_
_entity.id
_entity.type
_entity.pdbx_description
1 polymer ?
#
loop_
_entity_poly.entity_id
_entity_poly.type
_entity_poly.pdbx_seq_one_letter_code
_entity_poly.pdbx_strand_id
1 'polypeptide(L)'
;FSRERDVDPVGACVGMKGTRVQSIIRELRGEKIDIVEWSDDPVVLVTSALSPARVQRVTIIDEAEKVMEVVVEDRQLSLAIGKKGQNVRLAAKLTGWKIDIKSEEEKRREVEAQFEGFDAERAQADIAASLLALEGFDERMWQTLQDSSLNTVERLIHQTTQELGQILGIGDELATAIQKVALDTVSARRPAEALDALFSADPDQVETALNQSKTVVATSSGDTISEVAGATTSEVANDHADIKSKDVVDPIAVDASTGETAKTQEPSK
;
A
#
# COMPACT_ATOMS: atom_id res chain seq x y z
N PHE A 1 -15.71 -18.49 -20.64
CA PHE A 1 -14.49 -19.09 -21.22
C PHE A 1 -14.73 -19.58 -22.63
N SER A 2 -13.80 -19.28 -23.53
CA SER A 2 -13.65 -19.86 -24.87
C SER A 2 -12.21 -20.36 -25.02
N ARG A 3 -11.97 -21.39 -25.84
CA ARG A 3 -10.60 -21.79 -26.23
C ARG A 3 -10.07 -21.01 -27.43
N GLU A 4 -10.95 -20.30 -28.13
CA GLU A 4 -10.65 -19.50 -29.32
C GLU A 4 -10.75 -18.01 -28.96
N ARG A 5 -9.68 -17.25 -29.18
CA ARG A 5 -9.60 -15.83 -28.77
C ARG A 5 -10.56 -14.92 -29.51
N ASP A 6 -10.96 -15.32 -30.72
CA ASP A 6 -11.87 -14.56 -31.59
C ASP A 6 -13.35 -14.83 -31.28
N VAL A 7 -13.65 -15.59 -30.21
CA VAL A 7 -15.01 -16.01 -29.82
C VAL A 7 -15.31 -15.57 -28.39
N ASP A 8 -16.14 -14.53 -28.26
CA ASP A 8 -16.73 -14.10 -26.99
C ASP A 8 -17.69 -15.18 -26.43
N PRO A 9 -17.37 -15.82 -25.29
CA PRO A 9 -18.21 -16.87 -24.71
C PRO A 9 -19.48 -16.34 -24.04
N VAL A 10 -19.47 -15.09 -23.56
CA VAL A 10 -20.63 -14.46 -22.92
C VAL A 10 -21.64 -14.05 -23.99
N GLY A 11 -21.21 -13.30 -25.00
CA GLY A 11 -22.04 -12.93 -26.15
C GLY A 11 -22.59 -14.12 -26.92
N ALA A 12 -21.81 -15.21 -27.06
CA ALA A 12 -22.30 -16.47 -27.62
C ALA A 12 -23.48 -17.05 -26.81
N CYS A 13 -23.37 -17.10 -25.48
CA CYS A 13 -24.42 -17.59 -24.58
C CYS A 13 -25.65 -16.68 -24.51
N VAL A 14 -25.44 -15.36 -24.48
CA VAL A 14 -26.49 -14.31 -24.41
C VAL A 14 -27.27 -14.23 -25.73
N GLY A 15 -26.58 -14.29 -26.87
CA GLY A 15 -27.13 -14.15 -28.22
C GLY A 15 -27.62 -12.73 -28.54
N MET A 16 -28.09 -12.52 -29.78
CA MET A 16 -28.54 -11.19 -30.25
C MET A 16 -29.53 -10.55 -29.28
N LYS A 17 -29.17 -9.39 -28.70
CA LYS A 17 -29.96 -8.64 -27.70
C LYS A 17 -30.46 -9.49 -26.52
N GLY A 18 -29.74 -10.55 -26.14
CA GLY A 18 -30.12 -11.44 -25.05
C GLY A 18 -31.17 -12.48 -25.38
N THR A 19 -31.53 -12.68 -26.66
CA THR A 19 -32.65 -13.58 -27.06
C THR A 19 -32.51 -15.01 -26.53
N ARG A 20 -31.29 -15.53 -26.37
CA ARG A 20 -31.06 -16.87 -25.80
C ARG A 20 -31.34 -16.88 -24.29
N VAL A 21 -30.63 -16.05 -23.53
CA VAL A 21 -30.78 -15.98 -22.06
C VAL A 21 -32.19 -15.56 -21.64
N GLN A 22 -32.83 -14.63 -22.35
CA GLN A 22 -34.23 -14.22 -22.13
C GLN A 22 -35.26 -15.32 -22.47
N SER A 23 -34.86 -16.40 -23.14
CA SER A 23 -35.71 -17.59 -23.30
C SER A 23 -35.61 -18.50 -22.09
N ILE A 24 -34.38 -18.77 -21.63
CA ILE A 24 -34.13 -19.55 -20.41
C ILE A 24 -34.76 -18.87 -19.17
N ILE A 25 -34.64 -17.54 -19.04
CA ILE A 25 -35.28 -16.76 -17.97
C ILE A 25 -36.82 -16.95 -17.96
N ARG A 26 -37.47 -17.07 -19.13
CA ARG A 26 -38.92 -17.31 -19.22
C ARG A 26 -39.29 -18.74 -18.82
N GLU A 27 -38.47 -19.72 -19.17
CA GLU A 27 -38.64 -21.12 -18.77
C GLU A 27 -38.45 -21.29 -17.25
N LEU A 28 -37.44 -20.61 -16.67
CA LEU A 28 -37.22 -20.50 -15.22
C LEU A 28 -38.13 -19.47 -14.53
N ARG A 29 -39.33 -19.21 -15.08
CA ARG A 29 -40.41 -18.41 -14.46
C ARG A 29 -40.03 -16.98 -14.05
N GLY A 30 -39.00 -16.40 -14.66
CA GLY A 30 -38.50 -15.05 -14.37
C GLY A 30 -37.33 -14.98 -13.40
N GLU A 31 -36.71 -16.12 -13.03
CA GLU A 31 -35.44 -16.13 -12.28
C GLU A 31 -34.35 -15.32 -13.01
N LYS A 32 -33.52 -14.61 -12.24
CA LYS A 32 -32.44 -13.80 -12.80
C LYS A 32 -31.21 -14.67 -13.04
N ILE A 33 -30.72 -14.64 -14.28
CA ILE A 33 -29.53 -15.33 -14.73
C ILE A 33 -28.56 -14.26 -15.22
N ASP A 34 -27.46 -14.11 -14.51
CA ASP A 34 -26.32 -13.30 -14.93
C ASP A 34 -25.24 -14.23 -15.48
N ILE A 35 -24.64 -13.85 -16.61
CA ILE A 35 -23.64 -14.66 -17.32
C ILE A 35 -22.32 -13.90 -17.26
N VAL A 36 -21.35 -14.51 -16.58
CA VAL A 36 -20.03 -13.93 -16.34
C VAL A 36 -18.96 -14.65 -17.17
N GLU A 37 -17.85 -13.96 -17.45
CA GLU A 37 -16.68 -14.65 -17.96
C GLU A 37 -16.04 -15.51 -16.85
N TRP A 38 -15.35 -16.58 -17.27
CA TRP A 38 -14.57 -17.44 -16.41
C TRP A 38 -13.11 -17.30 -16.81
N SER A 39 -12.24 -17.22 -15.81
CA SER A 39 -10.79 -17.16 -15.91
C SER A 39 -10.18 -18.20 -14.94
N ASP A 40 -8.99 -18.70 -15.27
CA ASP A 40 -8.16 -19.46 -14.35
C ASP A 40 -7.61 -18.58 -13.19
N ASP A 41 -7.44 -17.27 -13.45
CA ASP A 41 -7.06 -16.29 -12.43
C ASP A 41 -8.25 -16.04 -11.47
N PRO A 42 -8.10 -16.33 -10.16
CA PRO A 42 -9.19 -16.21 -9.21
C PRO A 42 -9.56 -14.74 -8.90
N VAL A 43 -8.65 -13.77 -9.07
CA VAL A 43 -8.93 -12.33 -8.92
C VAL A 43 -9.83 -11.85 -10.05
N VAL A 44 -9.51 -12.21 -11.30
CA VAL A 44 -10.35 -11.92 -12.47
C VAL A 44 -11.70 -12.64 -12.39
N LEU A 45 -11.70 -13.89 -11.91
CA LEU A 45 -12.91 -14.68 -11.71
C LEU A 45 -13.83 -14.09 -10.63
N VAL A 46 -13.30 -13.67 -9.47
CA VAL A 46 -14.08 -13.01 -8.39
C VAL A 46 -14.60 -11.65 -8.86
N THR A 47 -13.78 -10.86 -9.56
CA THR A 47 -14.19 -9.58 -10.16
C THR A 47 -15.35 -9.78 -11.13
N SER A 48 -15.28 -10.81 -11.98
CA SER A 48 -16.36 -11.16 -12.92
C SER A 48 -17.61 -11.66 -12.19
N ALA A 49 -17.46 -12.47 -11.15
CA ALA A 49 -18.54 -13.09 -10.39
C ALA A 49 -19.35 -12.12 -9.50
N LEU A 50 -18.81 -10.93 -9.18
CA LEU A 50 -19.51 -9.88 -8.42
C LEU A 50 -20.30 -8.89 -9.32
N SER A 51 -20.16 -8.99 -10.64
CA SER A 51 -20.99 -8.29 -11.62
C SER A 51 -22.48 -8.43 -11.29
N PRO A 52 -23.28 -7.34 -11.29
CA PRO A 52 -23.03 -6.03 -11.92
C PRO A 52 -22.29 -5.00 -11.06
N ALA A 53 -21.81 -5.33 -9.86
CA ALA A 53 -21.03 -4.38 -9.06
C ALA A 53 -19.62 -4.21 -9.63
N ARG A 54 -19.08 -2.98 -9.58
CA ARG A 54 -17.69 -2.68 -9.92
C ARG A 54 -16.81 -2.88 -8.69
N VAL A 55 -15.81 -3.74 -8.85
CA VAL A 55 -14.73 -3.91 -7.89
C VAL A 55 -13.65 -2.86 -8.15
N GLN A 56 -13.12 -2.25 -7.08
CA GLN A 56 -11.97 -1.34 -7.16
C GLN A 56 -10.65 -2.09 -6.93
N ARG A 57 -10.61 -2.98 -5.92
CA ARG A 57 -9.46 -3.83 -5.61
C ARG A 57 -9.91 -5.19 -5.05
N VAL A 58 -9.15 -6.24 -5.35
CA VAL A 58 -9.19 -7.54 -4.68
C VAL A 58 -7.83 -7.77 -4.02
N THR A 59 -7.81 -8.29 -2.81
CA THR A 59 -6.60 -8.70 -2.10
C THR A 59 -6.79 -10.12 -1.56
N ILE A 60 -5.80 -10.99 -1.76
CA ILE A 60 -5.82 -12.36 -1.23
C ILE A 60 -5.34 -12.31 0.22
N ILE A 61 -6.22 -12.68 1.16
CA ILE A 61 -5.92 -12.65 2.60
C ILE A 61 -5.31 -13.98 3.05
N ASP A 62 -5.81 -15.09 2.50
CA ASP A 62 -5.31 -16.44 2.76
C ASP A 62 -5.57 -17.33 1.54
N GLU A 63 -4.50 -17.83 0.90
CA GLU A 63 -4.60 -18.73 -0.25
C GLU A 63 -5.03 -20.16 0.14
N ALA A 64 -4.67 -20.62 1.34
CA ALA A 64 -4.94 -21.97 1.83
C ALA A 64 -6.39 -22.11 2.31
N GLU A 65 -6.86 -21.18 3.15
CA GLU A 65 -8.27 -21.11 3.57
C GLU A 65 -9.18 -20.45 2.52
N LYS A 66 -8.60 -20.00 1.40
CA LYS A 66 -9.27 -19.34 0.26
C LYS A 66 -10.12 -18.14 0.68
N VAL A 67 -9.50 -17.16 1.31
CA VAL A 67 -10.10 -15.89 1.74
C VAL A 67 -9.60 -14.75 0.86
N MET A 68 -10.54 -13.96 0.32
CA MET A 68 -10.26 -12.71 -0.38
C MET A 68 -11.06 -11.56 0.22
N GLU A 69 -10.39 -10.41 0.38
CA GLU A 69 -11.02 -9.13 0.66
C GLU A 69 -11.27 -8.39 -0.66
N VAL A 70 -12.46 -7.84 -0.85
CA VAL A 70 -12.84 -7.07 -2.03
C VAL A 70 -13.29 -5.68 -1.60
N VAL A 71 -12.68 -4.65 -2.19
CA VAL A 71 -13.02 -3.25 -1.93
C VAL A 71 -13.85 -2.70 -3.10
N VAL A 72 -14.97 -2.07 -2.75
CA VAL A 72 -15.94 -1.48 -3.69
C VAL A 72 -16.26 -0.03 -3.28
N GLU A 73 -16.73 0.78 -4.24
CA GLU A 73 -17.32 2.09 -3.93
C GLU A 73 -18.45 1.93 -2.89
N ASP A 74 -18.58 2.85 -1.93
CA ASP A 74 -19.58 2.74 -0.86
C ASP A 74 -21.02 2.70 -1.40
N ARG A 75 -21.24 3.39 -2.54
CA ARG A 75 -22.51 3.39 -3.30
C ARG A 75 -22.85 2.01 -3.87
N GLN A 76 -21.85 1.16 -4.10
CA GLN A 76 -21.99 -0.16 -4.73
C GLN A 76 -21.90 -1.31 -3.72
N LEU A 77 -21.48 -1.07 -2.47
CA LEU A 77 -21.44 -2.06 -1.38
C LEU A 77 -22.75 -2.86 -1.25
N SER A 78 -23.89 -2.16 -1.25
CA SER A 78 -25.23 -2.79 -1.18
C SER A 78 -25.58 -3.64 -2.41
N LEU A 79 -25.04 -3.30 -3.59
CA LEU A 79 -25.20 -4.07 -4.83
C LEU A 79 -24.29 -5.30 -4.83
N ALA A 80 -23.03 -5.14 -4.43
CA ALA A 80 -22.01 -6.19 -4.37
C ALA A 80 -22.39 -7.31 -3.39
N ILE A 81 -22.87 -6.96 -2.19
CA ILE A 81 -23.45 -7.90 -1.22
C ILE A 81 -24.77 -8.48 -1.74
N GLY A 82 -25.63 -7.61 -2.28
CA GLY A 82 -26.95 -7.97 -2.80
C GLY A 82 -27.98 -8.31 -1.71
N LYS A 83 -29.23 -8.52 -2.13
CA LYS A 83 -30.36 -8.75 -1.20
C LYS A 83 -30.09 -9.97 -0.31
N LYS A 84 -30.05 -9.78 1.02
CA LYS A 84 -29.72 -10.82 2.03
C LYS A 84 -28.37 -11.54 1.77
N GLY A 85 -27.39 -10.84 1.20
CA GLY A 85 -26.09 -11.42 0.84
C GLY A 85 -26.18 -12.44 -0.30
N GLN A 86 -27.20 -12.36 -1.16
CA GLN A 86 -27.39 -13.34 -2.24
C GLN A 86 -26.28 -13.26 -3.30
N ASN A 87 -25.80 -12.07 -3.65
CA ASN A 87 -24.81 -11.90 -4.72
C ASN A 87 -23.44 -12.45 -4.28
N VAL A 88 -22.91 -11.95 -3.15
CA VAL A 88 -21.66 -12.45 -2.56
C VAL A 88 -21.70 -13.96 -2.27
N ARG A 89 -22.85 -14.52 -1.86
CA ARG A 89 -23.00 -15.98 -1.63
C ARG A 89 -23.02 -16.79 -2.91
N LEU A 90 -23.56 -16.25 -4.01
CA LEU A 90 -23.50 -16.90 -5.33
C LEU A 90 -22.09 -16.81 -5.91
N ALA A 91 -21.42 -15.66 -5.81
CA ALA A 91 -20.03 -15.48 -6.22
C ALA A 91 -19.09 -16.43 -5.45
N ALA A 92 -19.17 -16.46 -4.11
CA ALA A 92 -18.37 -17.36 -3.27
C ALA A 92 -18.60 -18.86 -3.60
N LYS A 93 -19.84 -19.23 -3.95
CA LYS A 93 -20.17 -20.60 -4.39
C LYS A 93 -19.68 -20.91 -5.81
N LEU A 94 -19.60 -19.92 -6.69
CA LEU A 94 -19.13 -20.04 -8.07
C LEU A 94 -17.60 -20.15 -8.13
N THR A 95 -16.88 -19.34 -7.34
CA THR A 95 -15.41 -19.32 -7.33
C THR A 95 -14.81 -20.33 -6.35
N GLY A 96 -15.53 -20.72 -5.31
CA GLY A 96 -15.02 -21.55 -4.22
C GLY A 96 -14.18 -20.78 -3.19
N TRP A 97 -14.20 -19.45 -3.22
CA TRP A 97 -13.50 -18.57 -2.28
C TRP A 97 -14.49 -17.94 -1.29
N LYS A 98 -14.04 -17.71 -0.05
CA LYS A 98 -14.71 -16.86 0.93
C LYS A 98 -14.41 -15.41 0.54
N ILE A 99 -15.45 -14.67 0.17
CA ILE A 99 -15.35 -13.28 -0.27
C ILE A 99 -15.87 -12.39 0.86
N ASP A 100 -15.00 -11.58 1.45
CA ASP A 100 -15.39 -10.43 2.27
C ASP A 100 -15.50 -9.18 1.37
N ILE A 101 -16.43 -8.27 1.67
CA ILE A 101 -16.67 -7.07 0.86
C ILE A 101 -16.73 -5.84 1.78
N LYS A 102 -15.71 -5.00 1.68
CA LYS A 102 -15.57 -3.75 2.44
C LYS A 102 -15.81 -2.53 1.56
N SER A 103 -16.23 -1.44 2.19
CA SER A 103 -16.30 -0.11 1.58
C SER A 103 -14.90 0.52 1.48
N GLU A 104 -14.72 1.49 0.59
CA GLU A 104 -13.47 2.25 0.48
C GLU A 104 -13.23 3.09 1.74
N GLU A 105 -14.25 3.79 2.24
CA GLU A 105 -14.19 4.52 3.51
C GLU A 105 -13.94 3.61 4.72
N GLU A 106 -14.57 2.43 4.75
CA GLU A 106 -14.33 1.43 5.78
C GLU A 106 -12.89 0.91 5.77
N LYS A 107 -12.32 0.66 4.58
CA LYS A 107 -10.93 0.25 4.45
C LYS A 107 -9.97 1.38 4.78
N ARG A 108 -10.26 2.62 4.38
CA ARG A 108 -9.48 3.82 4.76
C ARG A 108 -9.40 3.93 6.28
N ARG A 109 -10.53 3.84 6.98
CA ARG A 109 -10.58 3.89 8.46
C ARG A 109 -9.88 2.70 9.13
N GLU A 110 -9.96 1.50 8.55
CA GLU A 110 -9.23 0.31 9.07
C GLU A 110 -7.71 0.50 8.95
N VAL A 111 -7.23 1.10 7.84
CA VAL A 111 -5.82 1.45 7.64
C VAL A 111 -5.41 2.61 8.57
N GLU A 112 -6.19 3.68 8.62
CA GLU A 112 -5.96 4.88 9.45
C GLU A 112 -5.81 4.50 10.93
N ALA A 113 -6.71 3.69 11.49
CA ALA A 113 -6.62 3.21 12.88
C ALA A 113 -5.43 2.26 13.14
N GLN A 114 -4.94 1.53 12.12
CA GLN A 114 -3.69 0.76 12.24
C GLN A 114 -2.47 1.67 12.21
N PHE A 115 -2.46 2.67 11.33
CA PHE A 115 -1.40 3.67 11.25
C PHE A 115 -1.33 4.52 12.52
N GLU A 116 -2.44 4.97 13.10
CA GLU A 116 -2.47 5.66 14.41
C GLU A 116 -1.78 4.83 15.50
N GLY A 117 -2.00 3.51 15.53
CA GLY A 117 -1.35 2.60 16.47
C GLY A 117 0.17 2.50 16.26
N PHE A 118 0.61 2.26 15.02
CA PHE A 118 2.03 2.22 14.67
C PHE A 118 2.72 3.58 14.86
N ASP A 119 2.04 4.68 14.57
CA ASP A 119 2.56 6.02 14.78
C ASP A 119 2.67 6.37 16.26
N ALA A 120 1.77 5.91 17.12
CA ALA A 120 1.86 6.10 18.57
C ALA A 120 3.04 5.31 19.17
N GLU A 121 3.19 4.03 18.82
CA GLU A 121 4.33 3.21 19.27
C GLU A 121 5.66 3.78 18.76
N ARG A 122 5.72 4.13 17.48
CA ARG A 122 6.89 4.79 16.89
C ARG A 122 7.16 6.17 17.49
N ALA A 123 6.14 6.96 17.83
CA ALA A 123 6.33 8.27 18.46
C ALA A 123 6.97 8.12 19.83
N GLN A 124 6.52 7.12 20.61
CA GLN A 124 7.10 6.82 21.92
C GLN A 124 8.57 6.39 21.80
N ALA A 125 8.95 5.66 20.73
CA ALA A 125 10.33 5.31 20.42
C ALA A 125 11.17 6.51 19.92
N ASP A 126 10.63 7.33 18.99
CA ASP A 126 11.27 8.55 18.48
C ASP A 126 11.58 9.53 19.63
N ILE A 127 10.66 9.65 20.60
CA ILE A 127 10.81 10.50 21.79
C ILE A 127 11.70 9.86 22.85
N ALA A 128 11.67 8.54 23.05
CA ALA A 128 12.66 7.87 23.90
C ALA A 128 14.08 8.21 23.44
N ALA A 129 14.37 8.01 22.14
CA ALA A 129 15.66 8.33 21.55
C ALA A 129 16.00 9.83 21.64
N SER A 130 15.03 10.71 21.39
CA SER A 130 15.25 12.17 21.42
C SER A 130 15.42 12.73 22.82
N LEU A 131 14.80 12.12 23.85
CA LEU A 131 14.97 12.52 25.25
C LEU A 131 16.25 11.94 25.87
N LEU A 132 16.61 10.68 25.60
CA LEU A 132 17.90 10.11 26.02
C LEU A 132 19.11 10.81 25.35
N ALA A 133 18.88 11.59 24.28
CA ALA A 133 19.89 12.44 23.66
C ALA A 133 20.04 13.84 24.32
N LEU A 134 19.19 14.20 25.30
CA LEU A 134 19.31 15.45 26.05
C LEU A 134 20.35 15.33 27.16
N GLU A 135 21.26 16.30 27.24
CA GLU A 135 22.22 16.40 28.35
C GLU A 135 21.47 16.54 29.69
N GLY A 136 21.67 15.57 30.58
CA GLY A 136 21.04 15.53 31.91
C GLY A 136 19.73 14.72 32.00
N PHE A 137 19.28 14.05 30.93
CA PHE A 137 18.12 13.15 30.98
C PHE A 137 18.55 11.67 30.98
N ASP A 138 18.45 11.02 32.14
CA ASP A 138 18.85 9.61 32.33
C ASP A 138 17.72 8.62 32.00
N GLU A 139 18.08 7.37 31.67
CA GLU A 139 17.17 6.21 31.60
C GLU A 139 16.29 6.04 32.85
N ARG A 140 16.75 6.48 34.03
CA ARG A 140 15.94 6.50 35.26
C ARG A 140 14.80 7.51 35.20
N MET A 141 15.03 8.67 34.58
CA MET A 141 13.96 9.66 34.34
C MET A 141 12.99 9.12 33.29
N TRP A 142 13.48 8.42 32.27
CA TRP A 142 12.63 7.74 31.29
C TRP A 142 11.73 6.66 31.93
N GLN A 143 12.25 5.84 32.84
CA GLN A 143 11.44 4.87 33.59
C GLN A 143 10.43 5.55 34.53
N THR A 144 10.82 6.59 35.28
CA THR A 144 9.86 7.39 36.05
C THR A 144 8.77 8.02 35.18
N LEU A 145 9.10 8.43 33.94
CA LEU A 145 8.16 8.98 32.96
C LEU A 145 7.19 7.90 32.45
N GLN A 146 7.67 6.66 32.22
CA GLN A 146 6.84 5.50 31.85
C GLN A 146 5.93 5.00 32.99
N ASP A 147 6.42 4.95 34.22
CA ASP A 147 5.65 4.58 35.42
C ASP A 147 4.60 5.66 35.77
N SER A 148 4.88 6.91 35.43
CA SER A 148 3.89 8.00 35.46
C SER A 148 2.93 7.91 34.27
N SER A 149 1.73 8.50 34.40
CA SER A 149 0.77 8.57 33.28
C SER A 149 1.13 9.61 32.21
N LEU A 150 2.43 9.86 31.95
CA LEU A 150 2.98 10.78 30.96
C LEU A 150 3.66 10.07 29.78
N ASN A 151 3.48 8.75 29.67
CA ASN A 151 3.94 7.88 28.60
C ASN A 151 3.28 8.12 27.22
N THR A 152 2.99 9.38 26.86
CA THR A 152 2.37 9.78 25.59
C THR A 152 2.72 11.22 25.27
N VAL A 153 3.07 11.49 24.00
CA VAL A 153 3.53 12.82 23.52
C VAL A 153 2.58 13.96 23.86
N GLU A 154 1.29 13.76 23.62
CA GLU A 154 0.24 14.76 23.84
C GLU A 154 0.17 15.19 25.31
N ARG A 155 0.41 14.25 26.23
CA ARG A 155 0.42 14.52 27.67
C ARG A 155 1.65 15.34 28.07
N LEU A 156 2.81 15.07 27.51
CA LEU A 156 4.03 15.87 27.74
C LEU A 156 3.88 17.32 27.25
N ILE A 157 3.11 17.55 26.18
CA ILE A 157 2.81 18.89 25.65
C ILE A 157 1.75 19.61 26.50
N HIS A 158 0.80 18.89 27.11
CA HIS A 158 -0.27 19.47 27.92
C HIS A 158 0.05 19.64 29.41
N GLN A 159 1.07 18.95 29.93
CA GLN A 159 1.55 19.11 31.31
C GLN A 159 2.42 20.37 31.46
N THR A 160 2.38 21.06 32.61
CA THR A 160 3.24 22.24 32.83
C THR A 160 4.69 21.87 33.19
N THR A 161 5.65 22.76 32.92
CA THR A 161 7.06 22.56 33.27
C THR A 161 7.27 22.31 34.77
N GLN A 162 6.49 22.96 35.63
CA GLN A 162 6.56 22.82 37.09
C GLN A 162 6.00 21.49 37.59
N GLU A 163 5.03 20.90 36.90
CA GLU A 163 4.54 19.54 37.19
C GLU A 163 5.53 18.47 36.70
N LEU A 164 6.12 18.67 35.51
CA LEU A 164 7.23 17.81 35.02
C LEU A 164 8.43 17.86 35.97
N GLY A 165 8.78 19.04 36.48
CA GLY A 165 9.79 19.25 37.51
C GLY A 165 9.51 18.47 38.80
N GLN A 166 8.27 18.53 39.30
CA GLN A 166 7.84 17.80 40.50
C GLN A 166 7.81 16.27 40.32
N ILE A 167 7.44 15.78 39.15
CA ILE A 167 7.32 14.33 38.87
C ILE A 167 8.69 13.69 38.64
N LEU A 168 9.57 14.34 37.88
CA LEU A 168 10.87 13.80 37.47
C LEU A 168 12.03 14.25 38.38
N GLY A 169 11.80 15.21 39.29
CA GLY A 169 12.85 15.79 40.15
C GLY A 169 13.82 16.71 39.42
N ILE A 170 13.39 17.32 38.31
CA ILE A 170 14.21 18.08 37.37
C ILE A 170 14.01 19.60 37.51
N GLY A 171 14.99 20.38 37.04
CA GLY A 171 14.86 21.84 36.94
C GLY A 171 14.05 22.30 35.73
N ASP A 172 13.50 23.52 35.81
CA ASP A 172 12.64 24.12 34.77
C ASP A 172 13.28 24.15 33.38
N GLU A 173 14.61 24.28 33.29
CA GLU A 173 15.37 24.27 32.03
C GLU A 173 15.25 22.92 31.30
N LEU A 174 15.40 21.80 32.01
CA LEU A 174 15.27 20.46 31.44
C LEU A 174 13.80 20.13 31.15
N ALA A 175 12.86 20.58 32.00
CA ALA A 175 11.43 20.46 31.72
C ALA A 175 11.03 21.20 30.42
N THR A 176 11.61 22.38 30.17
CA THR A 176 11.42 23.14 28.93
C THR A 176 12.03 22.42 27.72
N ALA A 177 13.19 21.78 27.88
CA ALA A 177 13.81 20.98 26.82
C ALA A 177 12.96 19.74 26.44
N ILE A 178 12.40 19.04 27.45
CA ILE A 178 11.50 17.89 27.25
C ILE A 178 10.23 18.32 26.48
N GLN A 179 9.58 19.42 26.89
CA GLN A 179 8.42 19.95 26.17
C GLN A 179 8.75 20.33 24.72
N LYS A 180 9.93 20.92 24.48
CA LYS A 180 10.38 21.27 23.14
C LYS A 180 10.56 20.03 22.26
N VAL A 181 11.23 18.98 22.76
CA VAL A 181 11.41 17.71 22.02
C VAL A 181 10.06 17.07 21.67
N ALA A 182 9.10 17.05 22.60
CA ALA A 182 7.75 16.54 22.34
C ALA A 182 7.03 17.37 21.25
N LEU A 183 7.11 18.70 21.32
CA LEU A 183 6.52 19.61 20.34
C LEU A 183 7.15 19.49 18.94
N ASP A 184 8.49 19.41 18.87
CA ASP A 184 9.23 19.23 17.62
C ASP A 184 8.85 17.87 16.98
N THR A 185 8.70 16.80 17.77
CA THR A 185 8.26 15.48 17.29
C THR A 185 6.84 15.51 16.71
N VAL A 186 5.87 16.13 17.39
CA VAL A 186 4.49 16.27 16.85
C VAL A 186 4.47 17.17 15.61
N SER A 187 5.30 18.21 15.57
CA SER A 187 5.36 19.14 14.44
C SER A 187 5.93 18.49 13.18
N ALA A 188 6.92 17.59 13.33
CA ALA A 188 7.45 16.76 12.25
C ALA A 188 6.47 15.67 11.76
N ARG A 189 5.41 15.37 12.54
CA ARG A 189 4.51 14.22 12.32
C ARG A 189 3.15 14.53 11.69
N ARG A 190 2.79 15.79 11.41
CA ARG A 190 1.49 16.11 10.77
C ARG A 190 1.47 15.65 9.29
N PRO A 191 0.81 14.54 8.92
CA PRO A 191 1.16 13.80 7.70
C PRO A 191 -0.01 13.78 6.71
N ALA A 192 -0.75 14.90 6.61
CA ALA A 192 -1.95 15.00 5.76
C ALA A 192 -1.66 14.65 4.28
N GLU A 193 -0.43 14.92 3.83
CA GLU A 193 0.06 14.60 2.49
C GLU A 193 0.55 13.14 2.36
N ALA A 194 0.93 12.48 3.45
CA ALA A 194 1.47 11.12 3.42
C ALA A 194 0.37 10.05 3.34
N LEU A 195 -0.80 10.29 3.96
CA LEU A 195 -1.99 9.44 3.76
C LEU A 195 -2.45 9.52 2.29
N ASP A 196 -2.52 10.71 1.71
CA ASP A 196 -2.92 10.91 0.31
C ASP A 196 -1.91 10.27 -0.67
N ALA A 197 -0.60 10.33 -0.34
CA ALA A 197 0.46 9.61 -1.06
C ALA A 197 0.32 8.07 -0.97
N LEU A 198 -0.07 7.52 0.19
CA LEU A 198 -0.27 6.08 0.38
C LEU A 198 -1.47 5.52 -0.40
N PHE A 199 -2.51 6.32 -0.65
CA PHE A 199 -3.66 5.93 -1.48
C PHE A 199 -3.50 6.26 -2.97
N SER A 200 -2.41 6.94 -3.37
CA SER A 200 -2.09 7.25 -4.77
C SER A 200 -0.86 6.52 -5.32
N ALA A 201 -0.15 5.75 -4.51
CA ALA A 201 0.93 4.85 -4.91
C ALA A 201 0.44 3.41 -5.15
N ASP A 202 1.12 2.66 -6.02
CA ASP A 202 0.80 1.24 -6.27
C ASP A 202 0.97 0.39 -4.99
N PRO A 203 -0.04 -0.43 -4.61
CA PRO A 203 -0.12 -1.05 -3.28
C PRO A 203 0.99 -2.06 -2.98
N ASP A 204 1.62 -2.65 -4.01
CA ASP A 204 2.74 -3.57 -3.89
C ASP A 204 3.90 -2.98 -3.06
N GLN A 205 4.12 -1.66 -3.11
CA GLN A 205 5.17 -1.01 -2.34
C GLN A 205 4.81 -0.86 -0.86
N VAL A 206 3.53 -0.70 -0.52
CA VAL A 206 3.05 -0.52 0.86
C VAL A 206 3.09 -1.85 1.62
N GLU A 207 2.60 -2.94 1.00
CA GLU A 207 2.63 -4.27 1.61
C GLU A 207 4.06 -4.84 1.67
N THR A 208 4.90 -4.51 0.67
CA THR A 208 6.34 -4.80 0.71
C THR A 208 7.04 -4.08 1.86
N ALA A 209 6.77 -2.78 2.08
CA ALA A 209 7.36 -2.04 3.20
C ALA A 209 6.98 -2.63 4.56
N LEU A 210 5.70 -2.99 4.75
CA LEU A 210 5.20 -3.64 5.97
C LEU A 210 5.84 -5.01 6.22
N ASN A 211 6.05 -5.83 5.19
CA ASN A 211 6.73 -7.12 5.34
C ASN A 211 8.25 -7.00 5.52
N GLN A 212 8.91 -6.03 4.88
CA GLN A 212 10.34 -5.74 5.13
C GLN A 212 10.57 -5.33 6.60
N SER A 213 9.69 -4.49 7.16
CA SER A 213 9.75 -4.11 8.58
C SER A 213 9.65 -5.30 9.54
N LYS A 214 8.89 -6.36 9.21
CA LYS A 214 8.80 -7.58 10.03
C LYS A 214 10.09 -8.41 10.02
N THR A 215 10.93 -8.33 8.99
CA THR A 215 12.11 -9.21 8.84
C THR A 215 13.32 -8.75 9.66
N VAL A 216 13.46 -7.45 9.94
CA VAL A 216 14.67 -6.89 10.58
C VAL A 216 14.77 -7.21 12.08
N VAL A 217 13.64 -7.47 12.75
CA VAL A 217 13.59 -7.66 14.22
C VAL A 217 14.08 -9.06 14.67
N ALA A 218 14.34 -9.99 13.74
CA ALA A 218 14.63 -11.38 14.06
C ALA A 218 16.12 -11.73 14.30
N THR A 219 17.08 -10.83 14.05
CA THR A 219 18.51 -11.19 13.96
C THR A 219 19.50 -10.19 14.58
N SER A 220 19.34 -9.82 15.87
CA SER A 220 20.37 -9.01 16.57
C SER A 220 20.41 -9.15 18.11
N SER A 221 20.55 -10.37 18.65
CA SER A 221 20.90 -10.64 20.06
C SER A 221 21.71 -11.95 20.16
N GLY A 222 22.96 -11.94 20.66
CA GLY A 222 23.77 -13.18 20.74
C GLY A 222 25.31 -13.13 20.86
N ASP A 223 25.87 -12.10 21.50
CA ASP A 223 27.15 -12.08 22.25
C ASP A 223 28.45 -12.82 21.78
N THR A 224 29.42 -11.99 21.33
CA THR A 224 30.82 -11.88 21.85
C THR A 224 31.98 -12.88 21.55
N ILE A 225 33.15 -12.25 21.28
CA ILE A 225 34.59 -12.57 21.57
C ILE A 225 35.38 -13.77 20.95
N SER A 226 36.57 -13.40 20.42
CA SER A 226 37.78 -14.23 20.10
C SER A 226 37.64 -15.29 18.98
N GLU A 227 38.71 -15.74 18.30
CA GLU A 227 40.17 -15.59 18.50
C GLU A 227 40.94 -15.37 17.15
N VAL A 228 42.28 -15.31 17.18
CA VAL A 228 43.16 -15.01 16.03
C VAL A 228 43.86 -16.23 15.43
N ALA A 229 44.16 -16.22 14.11
CA ALA A 229 45.45 -16.63 13.46
C ALA A 229 45.30 -17.10 11.98
N GLY A 230 46.38 -16.92 11.17
CA GLY A 230 46.65 -17.63 9.90
C GLY A 230 45.81 -17.18 8.67
N ALA A 231 46.28 -16.52 7.60
CA ALA A 231 47.55 -16.47 6.83
C ALA A 231 47.64 -17.40 5.60
N THR A 232 48.37 -16.94 4.57
CA THR A 232 48.88 -17.64 3.35
C THR A 232 47.92 -18.12 2.23
N THR A 233 47.67 -17.22 1.26
CA THR A 233 48.06 -17.31 -0.18
C THR A 233 47.98 -18.62 -1.00
N SER A 234 47.18 -18.61 -2.07
CA SER A 234 47.52 -18.99 -3.49
C SER A 234 46.37 -18.47 -4.40
N GLU A 235 46.49 -17.84 -5.57
CA GLU A 235 47.24 -18.13 -6.84
C GLU A 235 46.83 -19.47 -7.50
N VAL A 236 46.50 -19.59 -8.80
CA VAL A 236 46.43 -18.68 -9.99
C VAL A 236 45.14 -19.04 -10.81
N ALA A 237 44.71 -18.42 -11.92
CA ALA A 237 45.39 -18.18 -13.20
C ALA A 237 44.66 -17.12 -14.09
N ASN A 238 45.42 -16.53 -15.04
CA ASN A 238 44.96 -15.58 -16.07
C ASN A 238 44.62 -16.26 -17.41
N ASP A 239 43.86 -15.56 -18.27
CA ASP A 239 44.32 -15.05 -19.59
C ASP A 239 43.38 -13.88 -19.99
N HIS A 240 43.81 -12.71 -20.49
CA HIS A 240 44.54 -12.35 -21.72
C HIS A 240 43.82 -12.77 -23.03
N ALA A 241 43.74 -11.99 -24.12
CA ALA A 241 43.98 -10.57 -24.46
C ALA A 241 43.17 -10.25 -25.77
N ASP A 242 43.20 -9.10 -26.48
CA ASP A 242 44.01 -7.87 -26.47
C ASP A 242 43.16 -6.66 -27.02
N ILE A 243 43.69 -5.44 -26.92
CA ILE A 243 43.15 -4.15 -27.37
C ILE A 243 43.28 -3.97 -28.91
N LYS A 244 42.30 -3.30 -29.56
CA LYS A 244 42.58 -2.23 -30.58
C LYS A 244 41.37 -1.40 -31.00
N SER A 245 41.66 -0.25 -31.59
CA SER A 245 40.73 0.85 -31.83
C SER A 245 40.87 1.44 -33.25
N LYS A 246 39.90 2.33 -33.57
CA LYS A 246 40.01 3.59 -34.34
C LYS A 246 39.53 3.64 -35.81
N ASP A 247 38.98 4.83 -36.10
CA ASP A 247 38.91 5.60 -37.36
C ASP A 247 37.85 5.25 -38.44
N VAL A 248 37.33 6.18 -39.29
CA VAL A 248 36.59 7.49 -39.17
C VAL A 248 35.70 7.61 -40.47
N VAL A 249 34.83 8.64 -40.62
CA VAL A 249 34.23 9.19 -41.88
C VAL A 249 32.99 8.44 -42.43
N ASP A 250 31.88 9.06 -42.87
CA ASP A 250 31.22 10.37 -42.59
C ASP A 250 29.73 10.33 -43.05
N PRO A 251 28.87 11.30 -42.70
CA PRO A 251 27.42 11.29 -43.00
C PRO A 251 27.02 11.93 -44.35
N ILE A 252 25.76 11.73 -44.77
CA ILE A 252 25.16 12.35 -45.97
C ILE A 252 23.97 13.25 -45.60
N ALA A 253 24.12 14.55 -45.87
CA ALA A 253 23.06 15.50 -46.25
C ALA A 253 23.29 15.86 -47.75
N VAL A 254 22.55 16.70 -48.50
CA VAL A 254 21.46 17.70 -48.36
C VAL A 254 20.51 17.52 -49.59
N ASP A 255 19.45 18.29 -49.94
CA ASP A 255 18.86 19.60 -49.57
C ASP A 255 17.31 19.47 -49.76
N ALA A 256 16.34 20.26 -49.26
CA ALA A 256 16.18 21.66 -48.84
C ALA A 256 15.77 22.69 -49.94
N SER A 257 15.25 23.84 -49.47
CA SER A 257 14.79 25.03 -50.24
C SER A 257 13.43 24.91 -51.00
N THR A 258 12.58 25.94 -51.18
CA THR A 258 12.29 27.22 -50.45
C THR A 258 10.93 27.82 -50.93
N GLY A 259 10.41 28.86 -50.25
CA GLY A 259 9.27 29.70 -50.72
C GLY A 259 7.92 29.31 -50.08
N GLU A 260 7.30 30.00 -49.12
CA GLU A 260 7.26 31.41 -48.67
C GLU A 260 6.17 32.30 -49.32
N THR A 261 5.59 33.20 -48.51
CA THR A 261 4.71 34.36 -48.83
C THR A 261 3.17 34.19 -48.97
N ALA A 262 2.49 34.37 -47.82
CA ALA A 262 1.64 35.53 -47.49
C ALA A 262 0.13 35.65 -47.92
N LYS A 263 -0.67 36.14 -46.93
CA LYS A 263 -1.99 36.85 -46.99
C LYS A 263 -3.22 36.03 -47.51
N THR A 264 -4.44 36.14 -46.98
CA THR A 264 -5.17 37.35 -46.50
C THR A 264 -6.31 37.02 -45.50
N GLN A 265 -6.64 37.99 -44.64
CA GLN A 265 -7.98 38.39 -44.10
C GLN A 265 -9.25 37.94 -44.90
N GLU A 266 -10.49 37.83 -44.38
CA GLU A 266 -11.07 38.04 -43.02
C GLU A 266 -12.42 37.23 -42.83
N PRO A 267 -13.55 37.64 -42.14
CA PRO A 267 -14.24 36.70 -41.23
C PRO A 267 -15.75 36.45 -41.51
N SER A 268 -16.44 35.88 -40.51
CA SER A 268 -17.89 35.98 -40.23
C SER A 268 -18.86 35.15 -41.07
N LYS A 269 -19.31 34.02 -40.50
CA LYS A 269 -20.68 33.95 -39.96
C LYS A 269 -20.85 32.86 -38.89
#